data_AF-A0A256Z3X8-F1
#
_entry.id   AF-A0A256Z3X8-F1
#
_cell.length_a   1.000
_cell.length_b   1.000
_cell.length_c   1.000
_cell.angle_alpha   90.00
_cell.angle_beta   90.00
_cell.angle_gamma   90.00
#
_symmetry.space_group_name_H-M   'P 1'
#
loop_
_entity.id
_entity.type
_entity.pdbx_description
1 polymer ?
#
loop_
_entity_poly.entity_id
_entity_poly.type
_entity_poly.pdbx_seq_one_letter_code
_entity_poly.pdbx_strand_id
1 'polypeptide(L)'
;MKVQEKLLTSRRMNHLVIELEGEEAFSYERPEHLAAVIRALQRYPTVDGVVTGGLKETLIAGGPLEVLKKLSEIRRKLERFSESATPPQGKAGKPPRRCSTCPSSPSELLKKELQRFDSNPLEWTPKDTGLKGLGLAQCRECTRRSERFLRELSGEVEEIFGRIELLG
;
A
#
# COMPACT_ATOMS: atom_id res chain seq x y z
N MET A 1 7.91 15.57 -5.09
CA MET A 1 7.14 15.56 -6.35
C MET A 1 5.72 16.01 -6.05
N LYS A 2 5.23 17.04 -6.73
CA LYS A 2 3.82 17.41 -6.66
C LYS A 2 3.07 16.55 -7.69
N VAL A 3 1.87 16.14 -7.32
CA VAL A 3 1.02 15.30 -8.16
C VAL A 3 -0.31 16.02 -8.28
N GLN A 4 -0.79 16.25 -9.49
CA GLN A 4 -2.14 16.72 -9.73
C GLN A 4 -2.98 15.58 -10.28
N GLU A 5 -4.20 15.44 -9.77
CA GLU A 5 -5.11 14.35 -10.11
C GLU A 5 -6.39 14.92 -10.67
N LYS A 6 -6.80 14.40 -11.83
CA LYS A 6 -8.06 14.77 -12.47
C LYS A 6 -8.78 13.51 -12.94
N LEU A 7 -9.97 13.29 -12.39
CA LEU A 7 -10.83 12.20 -12.83
C LEU A 7 -11.58 12.63 -14.10
N LEU A 8 -11.42 11.86 -15.18
CA LEU A 8 -12.15 12.02 -16.43
C LEU A 8 -13.14 10.86 -16.59
N THR A 9 -14.41 11.14 -16.35
CA THR A 9 -15.49 10.16 -16.46
C THR A 9 -16.18 10.27 -17.81
N SER A 10 -16.35 9.15 -18.52
CA SER A 10 -17.20 9.04 -19.71
C SER A 10 -18.28 7.98 -19.52
N ARG A 11 -19.26 7.92 -20.42
CA ARG A 11 -20.34 6.90 -20.37
C ARG A 11 -19.84 5.45 -20.47
N ARG A 12 -18.61 5.21 -20.90
CA ARG A 12 -18.05 3.87 -21.14
C ARG A 12 -16.79 3.55 -20.35
N MET A 13 -16.04 4.55 -19.92
CA MET A 13 -14.77 4.39 -19.20
C MET A 13 -14.47 5.58 -18.29
N ASN A 14 -13.87 5.30 -17.14
CA ASN A 14 -13.34 6.26 -16.18
C ASN A 14 -11.81 6.27 -16.25
N HIS A 15 -11.21 7.39 -16.64
CA HIS A 15 -9.77 7.55 -16.65
C HIS A 15 -9.34 8.46 -15.49
N LEU A 16 -8.26 8.08 -14.81
CA LEU A 16 -7.57 8.96 -13.87
C LEU A 16 -6.39 9.61 -14.57
N VAL A 17 -6.42 10.92 -14.74
CA VAL A 17 -5.26 11.68 -15.22
C VAL A 17 -4.41 12.07 -14.02
N ILE A 18 -3.12 11.75 -14.08
CA ILE A 18 -2.13 12.05 -13.05
C ILE A 18 -1.01 12.85 -13.70
N GLU A 19 -0.91 14.13 -13.38
CA GLU A 19 0.23 14.95 -13.80
C GLU A 19 1.33 14.84 -12.76
N LEU A 20 2.48 14.30 -13.18
CA LEU A 20 3.68 14.22 -12.37
C LEU A 20 4.50 15.50 -12.66
N GLU A 21 4.73 16.35 -11.65
CA GLU A 21 5.58 17.54 -11.85
C GLU A 21 7.02 17.11 -12.19
N GLY A 22 7.47 17.46 -13.40
CA GLY A 22 8.81 17.21 -13.92
C GLY A 22 8.82 17.10 -15.45
N GLU A 23 9.94 17.43 -16.11
CA GLU A 23 10.11 17.23 -17.56
C GLU A 23 10.48 15.79 -17.91
N GLU A 24 9.84 14.79 -17.30
CA GLU A 24 10.19 13.39 -17.54
C GLU A 24 8.95 12.54 -17.83
N ALA A 25 9.12 11.53 -18.68
CA ALA A 25 8.07 10.57 -18.97
C ALA A 25 7.87 9.63 -17.77
N PHE A 26 6.64 9.13 -17.62
CA PHE A 26 6.36 8.08 -16.64
C PHE A 26 7.25 6.85 -16.90
N SER A 27 7.71 6.21 -15.82
CA SER A 27 8.53 5.00 -15.88
C SER A 27 8.20 4.12 -14.68
N TYR A 28 8.01 2.83 -14.94
CA TYR A 28 7.86 1.80 -13.90
C TYR A 28 9.16 1.56 -13.12
N GLU A 29 10.30 1.95 -13.65
CA GLU A 29 11.59 1.79 -12.95
C GLU A 29 11.83 2.90 -11.92
N ARG A 30 10.99 3.95 -11.93
CA ARG A 30 11.08 5.07 -10.99
C ARG A 30 10.12 4.88 -9.83
N PRO A 31 10.61 4.55 -8.63
CA PRO A 31 9.75 4.25 -7.48
C PRO A 31 8.77 5.38 -7.12
N GLU A 32 9.20 6.63 -7.27
CA GLU A 32 8.39 7.81 -6.98
C GLU A 32 7.18 7.93 -7.91
N HIS A 33 7.31 7.56 -9.19
CA HIS A 33 6.24 7.56 -10.18
C HIS A 33 5.20 6.49 -9.84
N LEU A 34 5.67 5.27 -9.55
CA LEU A 34 4.84 4.17 -9.09
C LEU A 34 4.08 4.51 -7.81
N ALA A 35 4.77 5.02 -6.79
CA ALA A 35 4.16 5.39 -5.52
C ALA A 35 3.08 6.47 -5.69
N ALA A 36 3.28 7.42 -6.61
CA ALA A 36 2.25 8.40 -6.95
C ALA A 36 1.01 7.77 -7.57
N VAL A 37 1.17 6.92 -8.58
CA VAL A 37 0.05 6.23 -9.24
C VAL A 37 -0.69 5.32 -8.26
N ILE A 38 0.03 4.56 -7.44
CA ILE A 38 -0.55 3.67 -6.43
C ILE A 38 -1.38 4.47 -5.41
N ARG A 39 -0.85 5.60 -4.90
CA ARG A 39 -1.60 6.48 -3.99
C ARG A 39 -2.85 7.07 -4.62
N ALA A 40 -2.78 7.46 -5.89
CA ALA A 40 -3.92 8.00 -6.62
C ALA A 40 -5.00 6.92 -6.83
N LEU A 41 -4.61 5.70 -7.18
CA LEU A 41 -5.51 4.56 -7.34
C LEU A 41 -6.22 4.15 -6.05
N GLN A 42 -5.63 4.37 -4.87
CA GLN A 42 -6.33 4.14 -3.61
C GLN A 42 -7.54 5.06 -3.44
N ARG A 43 -7.46 6.30 -3.93
CA ARG A 43 -8.59 7.26 -3.93
C ARG A 43 -9.62 6.94 -5.00
N TYR A 44 -9.17 6.42 -6.14
CA TYR A 44 -10.00 6.13 -7.31
C TYR A 44 -9.86 4.67 -7.78
N PRO A 45 -10.31 3.67 -7.00
CA PRO A 45 -10.08 2.26 -7.32
C PRO A 45 -10.88 1.74 -8.53
N THR A 46 -11.94 2.44 -8.92
CA THR A 46 -12.91 2.02 -9.95
C THR A 46 -12.57 2.52 -11.36
N VAL A 47 -11.37 3.05 -11.58
CA VAL A 47 -10.97 3.59 -12.89
C VAL A 47 -10.56 2.48 -13.86
N ASP A 48 -10.86 2.67 -15.13
CA ASP A 48 -10.58 1.72 -16.22
C ASP A 48 -9.21 1.97 -16.87
N GLY A 49 -8.66 3.17 -16.67
CA GLY A 49 -7.34 3.57 -17.16
C GLY A 49 -6.71 4.66 -16.29
N VAL A 50 -5.38 4.72 -16.30
CA VAL A 50 -4.61 5.84 -15.75
C VAL A 50 -3.83 6.47 -16.88
N VAL A 51 -3.96 7.78 -17.06
CA VAL A 51 -3.14 8.56 -17.97
C VAL A 51 -2.15 9.34 -17.12
N THR A 52 -0.86 9.06 -17.28
CA THR A 52 0.19 9.83 -16.62
C THR A 52 0.70 10.91 -17.57
N GLY A 53 0.75 12.16 -17.10
CA GLY A 53 1.19 13.34 -17.83
C GLY A 53 2.61 13.78 -17.40
N GLY A 54 3.32 14.43 -18.33
CA GLY A 54 4.73 14.86 -18.25
C GLY A 54 5.17 15.36 -19.64
N LEU A 55 6.43 15.12 -20.06
CA LEU A 55 6.86 15.37 -21.45
C LEU A 55 6.12 14.49 -22.49
N LYS A 56 5.63 13.32 -22.07
CA LYS A 56 4.89 12.38 -22.92
C LYS A 56 3.80 11.69 -22.11
N GLU A 57 2.58 11.68 -22.65
CA GLU A 57 1.46 10.99 -22.04
C GLU A 57 1.65 9.47 -22.14
N THR A 58 1.40 8.76 -21.03
CA THR A 58 1.41 7.29 -20.98
C THR A 58 0.08 6.78 -20.43
N LEU A 59 -0.61 5.96 -21.22
CA LEU A 59 -1.83 5.25 -20.82
C LEU A 59 -1.47 3.90 -20.19
N ILE A 60 -2.00 3.67 -18.99
CA ILE A 60 -1.90 2.42 -18.25
C ILE A 60 -3.32 1.83 -18.14
N ALA A 61 -3.54 0.68 -18.77
CA ALA A 61 -4.83 -0.02 -18.80
C ALA A 61 -4.62 -1.54 -18.86
N GLY A 62 -5.67 -2.33 -18.64
CA GLY A 62 -5.61 -3.79 -18.70
C GLY A 62 -4.72 -4.40 -17.60
N GLY A 63 -3.95 -5.43 -17.94
CA GLY A 63 -3.11 -6.20 -17.00
C GLY A 63 -2.19 -5.34 -16.12
N PRO A 64 -1.40 -4.39 -16.68
CA PRO A 64 -0.59 -3.47 -15.87
C PRO A 64 -1.39 -2.66 -14.85
N LEU A 65 -2.61 -2.21 -15.22
CA LEU A 65 -3.48 -1.49 -14.28
C LEU A 65 -4.00 -2.41 -13.17
N GLU A 66 -4.33 -3.66 -13.47
CA GLU A 66 -4.75 -4.64 -12.45
C GLU A 66 -3.67 -4.87 -11.40
N VAL A 67 -2.40 -4.96 -11.83
CA VAL A 67 -1.24 -5.05 -10.94
C VAL A 67 -1.16 -3.83 -10.02
N LEU A 68 -1.23 -2.61 -10.58
CA LEU A 68 -1.18 -1.38 -9.79
C LEU A 68 -2.34 -1.24 -8.81
N LYS A 69 -3.54 -1.71 -9.18
CA LYS A 69 -4.70 -1.77 -8.27
C LYS A 69 -4.46 -2.73 -7.11
N LYS A 70 -3.91 -3.92 -7.36
CA LYS A 70 -3.54 -4.86 -6.29
C LYS A 70 -2.48 -4.27 -5.35
N LEU A 71 -1.46 -3.58 -5.88
CA LEU A 71 -0.47 -2.86 -5.08
C LEU A 71 -1.10 -1.74 -4.24
N SER A 72 -2.07 -1.00 -4.79
CA SER A 72 -2.89 -0.02 -4.07
C SER A 72 -3.69 -0.63 -2.91
N GLU A 73 -4.24 -1.84 -3.11
CA GLU A 73 -4.91 -2.58 -2.04
C GLU A 73 -3.96 -3.00 -0.93
N ILE A 74 -2.76 -3.47 -1.25
CA ILE A 74 -1.70 -3.80 -0.28
C ILE A 74 -1.34 -2.55 0.54
N ARG A 75 -1.08 -1.42 -0.12
CA ARG A 75 -0.81 -0.14 0.57
C ARG A 75 -1.95 0.21 1.52
N ARG A 76 -3.20 0.03 1.09
CA ARG A 76 -4.40 0.34 1.90
C ARG A 76 -4.54 -0.62 3.10
N LYS A 77 -4.14 -1.87 2.95
CA LYS A 77 -4.09 -2.85 4.06
C LYS A 77 -3.03 -2.43 5.07
N LEU A 78 -1.81 -2.08 4.63
CA LEU A 78 -0.73 -1.58 5.49
C LEU A 78 -1.15 -0.33 6.27
N GLU A 79 -1.74 0.65 5.58
CA GLU A 79 -2.23 1.91 6.16
C GLU A 79 -3.33 1.65 7.21
N ARG A 80 -4.39 0.92 6.88
CA ARG A 80 -5.47 0.58 7.83
C ARG A 80 -4.97 -0.21 9.04
N PHE A 81 -4.02 -1.13 8.84
CA PHE A 81 -3.46 -1.90 9.94
C PHE A 81 -2.55 -1.03 10.84
N SER A 82 -1.90 -0.02 10.26
CA SER A 82 -1.15 0.99 11.03
C SER A 82 -2.06 1.93 11.83
N GLU A 83 -3.27 2.25 11.33
CA GLU A 83 -4.26 3.16 11.95
C GLU A 83 -5.18 2.47 12.99
N SER A 84 -5.56 1.21 12.74
CA SER A 84 -6.43 0.39 13.62
C SER A 84 -5.76 -0.06 14.93
N ALA A 85 -4.55 0.42 15.19
CA ALA A 85 -3.83 0.36 16.46
C ALA A 85 -4.38 1.34 17.53
N THR A 86 -5.49 2.03 17.25
CA THR A 86 -6.16 2.92 18.22
C THR A 86 -7.12 2.10 19.10
N PRO A 87 -6.99 2.10 20.43
CA PRO A 87 -7.78 1.21 21.29
C PRO A 87 -9.27 1.62 21.28
N PRO A 88 -10.21 0.65 21.27
CA PRO A 88 -11.63 0.95 21.49
C PRO A 88 -11.82 1.44 22.92
N GLN A 89 -12.43 2.63 23.09
CA GLN A 89 -12.85 3.11 24.41
C GLN A 89 -13.98 2.21 24.94
N GLY A 90 -13.64 1.28 25.84
CA GLY A 90 -14.62 0.38 26.46
C GLY A 90 -15.38 1.09 27.58
N LYS A 91 -16.71 0.93 27.61
CA LYS A 91 -17.50 1.17 28.83
C LYS A 91 -17.05 0.21 29.94
N ALA A 92 -16.94 0.74 31.15
CA ALA A 92 -16.42 0.05 32.33
C ALA A 92 -17.23 -1.21 32.67
N GLY A 93 -16.58 -2.38 32.58
CA GLY A 93 -17.17 -3.64 32.97
C GLY A 93 -16.29 -4.81 32.52
N LYS A 94 -15.36 -5.21 33.41
CA LYS A 94 -14.44 -6.37 33.32
C LYS A 94 -13.91 -6.71 31.91
N PRO A 95 -12.69 -6.28 31.54
CA PRO A 95 -12.13 -6.66 30.25
C PRO A 95 -11.79 -8.15 30.26
N PRO A 96 -12.10 -8.92 29.20
CA PRO A 96 -11.40 -10.19 28.96
C PRO A 96 -9.91 -9.87 28.89
N ARG A 97 -9.02 -10.81 29.25
CA ARG A 97 -7.55 -10.65 29.30
C ARG A 97 -6.99 -10.03 27.99
N ARG A 98 -7.10 -8.71 27.85
CA ARG A 98 -6.65 -7.88 26.74
C ARG A 98 -5.44 -7.14 27.29
N CYS A 99 -4.33 -7.22 26.57
CA CYS A 99 -3.09 -6.58 26.96
C CYS A 99 -3.30 -5.06 27.04
N SER A 100 -3.34 -4.52 28.25
CA SER A 100 -3.39 -3.09 28.57
C SER A 100 -2.11 -2.32 28.16
N THR A 101 -1.11 -3.07 27.68
CA THR A 101 0.22 -2.65 27.24
C THR A 101 0.52 -3.09 25.81
N CYS A 102 -0.47 -3.42 24.97
CA CYS A 102 -0.21 -3.20 23.55
C CYS A 102 -0.09 -1.68 23.45
N PRO A 103 1.11 -1.14 23.14
CA PRO A 103 1.26 0.30 23.04
C PRO A 103 0.19 0.83 22.10
N SER A 104 -0.10 2.12 22.17
CA SER A 104 -0.78 2.89 21.14
C SER A 104 -0.07 2.82 19.76
N SER A 105 0.86 1.87 19.57
CA SER A 105 1.73 1.67 18.43
C SER A 105 2.18 0.20 18.27
N PRO A 106 1.31 -0.67 17.73
CA PRO A 106 1.65 -1.51 16.58
C PRO A 106 2.12 -0.69 15.36
N SER A 107 1.89 0.63 15.41
CA SER A 107 2.00 1.59 14.31
C SER A 107 3.41 1.90 13.81
N GLU A 108 4.45 2.04 14.64
CA GLU A 108 5.76 2.51 14.10
C GLU A 108 6.43 1.53 13.14
N LEU A 109 6.22 0.24 13.33
CA LEU A 109 6.70 -0.77 12.40
C LEU A 109 5.97 -0.77 11.09
N LEU A 110 4.65 -0.76 11.17
CA LEU A 110 3.80 -0.78 10.00
C LEU A 110 3.89 0.55 9.24
N LYS A 111 4.18 1.66 9.93
CA LYS A 111 4.60 2.92 9.33
C LYS A 111 5.94 2.78 8.62
N LYS A 112 6.93 2.12 9.20
CA LYS A 112 8.21 1.83 8.52
C LYS A 112 8.03 0.92 7.31
N GLU A 113 7.16 -0.08 7.40
CA GLU A 113 6.82 -0.95 6.25
C GLU A 113 6.03 -0.19 5.19
N LEU A 114 5.09 0.67 5.56
CA LEU A 114 4.40 1.55 4.63
C LEU A 114 5.36 2.55 3.97
N GLN A 115 6.34 3.08 4.71
CA GLN A 115 7.40 3.93 4.16
C GLN A 115 8.31 3.16 3.20
N ARG A 116 8.69 1.93 3.52
CA ARG A 116 9.47 1.05 2.64
C ARG A 116 8.69 0.74 1.36
N PHE A 117 7.43 0.38 1.50
CA PHE A 117 6.52 0.19 0.38
C PHE A 117 6.46 1.44 -0.50
N ASP A 118 6.23 2.62 0.07
CA ASP A 118 6.17 3.89 -0.67
C ASP A 118 7.53 4.28 -1.29
N SER A 119 8.65 3.77 -0.77
CA SER A 119 9.99 4.04 -1.30
C SER A 119 10.36 3.18 -2.51
N ASN A 120 9.91 1.93 -2.56
CA ASN A 120 10.05 1.07 -3.73
C ASN A 120 8.97 -0.03 -3.76
N PRO A 121 7.81 0.22 -4.37
CA PRO A 121 6.71 -0.73 -4.37
C PRO A 121 7.01 -2.04 -5.11
N LEU A 122 7.87 -2.01 -6.14
CA LEU A 122 8.20 -3.20 -6.95
C LEU A 122 9.25 -4.11 -6.31
N GLU A 123 10.08 -3.57 -5.42
CA GLU A 123 11.04 -4.37 -4.65
C GLU A 123 10.58 -4.61 -3.21
N TRP A 124 9.41 -4.07 -2.84
CA TRP A 124 8.88 -4.28 -1.51
C TRP A 124 8.45 -5.73 -1.36
N THR A 125 9.17 -6.41 -0.49
CA THR A 125 8.76 -7.69 0.07
C THR A 125 8.53 -7.46 1.56
N PRO A 126 7.46 -8.01 2.15
CA PRO A 126 7.35 -8.09 3.60
C PRO A 126 8.40 -9.09 4.07
N LYS A 127 9.65 -8.61 4.23
CA LYS A 127 10.75 -9.46 4.62
C LYS A 127 10.38 -10.15 5.94
N ASP A 128 10.62 -11.45 6.04
CA ASP A 128 10.59 -12.21 7.29
C ASP A 128 11.46 -11.58 8.40
N THR A 129 12.32 -10.62 8.04
CA THR A 129 13.23 -9.92 8.92
C THR A 129 12.53 -8.90 9.82
N GLY A 130 12.30 -9.33 11.06
CA GLY A 130 12.85 -8.55 12.15
C GLY A 130 11.94 -8.22 13.32
N LEU A 131 10.76 -8.85 13.45
CA LEU A 131 9.90 -8.67 14.63
C LEU A 131 10.58 -8.98 15.97
N LYS A 132 11.71 -9.71 15.93
CA LYS A 132 12.61 -9.96 17.06
C LYS A 132 13.34 -8.71 17.57
N GLY A 133 13.48 -7.66 16.76
CA GLY A 133 14.24 -6.44 17.11
C GLY A 133 13.40 -5.29 17.64
N LEU A 134 12.10 -5.50 17.87
CA LEU A 134 11.18 -4.39 18.11
C LEU A 134 10.40 -4.58 19.40
N GLY A 135 10.19 -3.48 20.12
CA GLY A 135 9.46 -3.39 21.39
C GLY A 135 8.02 -3.93 21.40
N LEU A 136 7.56 -4.61 20.34
CA LEU A 136 6.42 -5.54 20.37
C LEU A 136 6.63 -6.72 21.34
N ALA A 137 7.88 -6.95 21.79
CA ALA A 137 8.22 -7.91 22.84
C ALA A 137 7.40 -7.78 24.15
N GLN A 138 6.67 -6.68 24.33
CA GLN A 138 5.79 -6.48 25.49
C GLN A 138 4.43 -7.19 25.36
N CYS A 139 4.01 -7.62 24.15
CA CYS A 139 2.77 -8.40 23.97
C CYS A 139 2.87 -9.49 22.90
N ARG A 140 2.90 -10.75 23.36
CA ARG A 140 2.98 -11.96 22.51
C ARG A 140 1.83 -12.07 21.49
N GLU A 141 0.63 -11.60 21.83
CA GLU A 141 -0.53 -11.66 20.94
C GLU A 141 -0.49 -10.60 19.85
N CYS A 142 -0.06 -9.37 20.17
CA CYS A 142 0.12 -8.30 19.20
C CYS A 142 1.27 -8.61 18.21
N THR A 143 2.35 -9.26 18.67
CA THR A 143 3.40 -9.79 17.79
C THR A 143 2.85 -10.83 16.82
N ARG A 144 2.16 -11.87 17.31
CA ARG A 144 1.58 -12.93 16.46
C ARG A 144 0.60 -12.41 15.43
N ARG A 145 -0.24 -11.44 15.80
CA ARG A 145 -1.21 -10.84 14.88
C ARG A 145 -0.51 -10.09 13.74
N SER A 146 0.57 -9.37 14.06
CA SER A 146 1.37 -8.66 13.06
C SER A 146 2.16 -9.61 12.16
N GLU A 147 2.72 -10.70 12.72
CA GLU A 147 3.37 -11.78 11.96
C GLU A 147 2.43 -12.41 10.94
N ARG A 148 1.21 -12.75 11.38
CA ARG A 148 0.20 -13.35 10.50
C ARG A 148 -0.17 -12.40 9.36
N PHE A 149 -0.45 -11.14 9.67
CA PHE A 149 -0.80 -10.13 8.68
C PHE A 149 0.30 -9.93 7.63
N LEU A 150 1.57 -9.84 8.05
CA LEU A 150 2.68 -9.67 7.12
C LEU A 150 2.90 -10.91 6.23
N ARG A 151 2.70 -12.12 6.77
CA ARG A 151 2.73 -13.35 5.95
C ARG A 151 1.63 -13.40 4.91
N GLU A 152 0.40 -13.05 5.31
CA GLU A 152 -0.74 -12.99 4.38
C GLU A 152 -0.45 -12.01 3.25
N LEU A 153 0.09 -10.83 3.57
CA LEU A 153 0.52 -9.87 2.55
C LEU A 153 1.67 -10.40 1.67
N SER A 154 2.62 -11.17 2.21
CA SER A 154 3.70 -11.77 1.42
C SER A 154 3.16 -12.65 0.31
N GLY A 155 2.19 -13.52 0.63
CA GLY A 155 1.58 -14.40 -0.36
C GLY A 155 0.86 -13.61 -1.47
N GLU A 156 0.16 -12.53 -1.12
CA GLU A 156 -0.48 -11.66 -2.12
C GLU A 156 0.54 -10.96 -3.03
N VAL A 157 1.65 -10.49 -2.45
CA VAL A 157 2.73 -9.83 -3.18
C VAL A 157 3.43 -10.78 -4.15
N GLU A 158 3.76 -11.99 -3.69
CA GLU A 158 4.38 -13.04 -4.51
C GLU A 158 3.48 -13.43 -5.68
N GLU A 159 2.16 -13.54 -5.48
CA GLU A 159 1.21 -13.80 -6.56
C GLU A 159 1.19 -12.66 -7.60
N ILE A 160 1.31 -11.41 -7.16
CA ILE A 160 1.35 -10.25 -8.06
C ILE A 160 2.64 -10.26 -8.88
N PHE A 161 3.80 -10.41 -8.25
CA PHE A 161 5.09 -10.41 -8.95
C PHE A 161 5.26 -11.61 -9.87
N GLY A 162 4.84 -12.80 -9.44
CA GLY A 162 4.82 -13.99 -10.31
C GLY A 162 3.93 -13.82 -11.54
N ARG A 163 2.93 -12.93 -11.51
CA ARG A 163 2.12 -12.56 -12.68
C ARG A 163 2.78 -11.50 -13.56
N ILE A 164 3.62 -10.62 -13.02
CA ILE A 164 4.36 -9.62 -13.77
C ILE A 164 5.44 -10.30 -14.64
N GLU A 165 6.13 -11.31 -14.10
CA GLU A 165 7.14 -12.08 -14.84
C GLU A 165 6.54 -12.87 -16.03
N LEU A 166 5.24 -13.17 -16.00
CA LEU A 166 4.52 -13.86 -17.08
C LEU A 166 4.02 -12.91 -18.19
N LEU A 167 4.22 -11.60 -18.04
CA LEU A 167 3.84 -10.57 -19.02
C LEU A 167 5.05 -10.04 -19.82
N GLY A 168 6.25 -10.55 -19.56
CA GLY A 168 7.49 -10.26 -20.28
C GLY A 168 7.84 -11.29 -21.33
#